data_AF-A0AAE9YXC9-F1
#
_entry.id   AF-A0AAE9YXC9-F1
#
_cell.length_a   1.000
_cell.length_b   1.000
_cell.length_c   1.000
_cell.angle_alpha   90.00
_cell.angle_beta   90.00
_cell.angle_gamma   90.00
#
_symmetry.space_group_name_H-M   'P 1'
#
loop_
_entity.id
_entity.type
_entity.pdbx_description
1 polymer ?
#
loop_
_entity_poly.entity_id
_entity_poly.type
_entity_poly.pdbx_seq_one_letter_code
_entity_poly.pdbx_strand_id
1 'polypeptide(L)'
;MKKILTATLVTLSLAACDNDNHPSPTIIIAPVESHDYLPVPASAFGPALNEQGYYVAEIRDGIYWVTEGVYQAMFITTGEGVIVVDAPPTLGKKLLSAIAEVTEETISHVIYSHSHADHIGAASVFPDTATVIAHEETAKRIERSQNQAIGDPYSFGMFLGGSDVPLPAITFTEEYELTIGNKTLQLINAQDGHAPGNIFINIPEQKVLMVVDIIYPEWTPFGEMAQSENMPAYLHAHELLLNYDFDTLVSGHLGQLGTREDVEKQLAYLRDITDNAATALQTTDFNAIATEYGQDNPWLLFEKYLDSVADTCNEITLDTWAEQLAAADVFTKSHCAKMVESLRID
;
A
#
# COMPACT_ATOMS: atom_id res chain seq x y z
N MET A 1 -22.16 -16.13 -26.51
CA MET A 1 -23.04 -15.98 -25.33
C MET A 1 -22.16 -15.95 -24.09
N LYS A 2 -21.64 -14.77 -23.72
CA LYS A 2 -20.85 -14.58 -22.50
C LYS A 2 -21.80 -14.26 -21.35
N LYS A 3 -21.67 -14.99 -20.24
CA LYS A 3 -22.42 -14.75 -19.00
C LYS A 3 -21.83 -13.52 -18.31
N ILE A 4 -22.69 -12.54 -18.06
CA ILE A 4 -22.41 -11.31 -17.31
C ILE A 4 -22.52 -11.66 -15.82
N LEU A 5 -21.50 -11.36 -15.02
CA LEU A 5 -21.58 -11.36 -13.56
C LEU A 5 -21.72 -9.90 -13.10
N THR A 6 -22.79 -9.59 -12.37
CA THR A 6 -23.15 -8.23 -11.97
C THR A 6 -22.57 -7.94 -10.58
N ALA A 7 -21.73 -6.90 -10.46
CA ALA A 7 -21.37 -6.31 -9.17
C ALA A 7 -22.15 -5.01 -8.96
N THR A 8 -22.59 -4.75 -7.74
CA THR A 8 -23.53 -3.67 -7.38
C THR A 8 -22.77 -2.51 -6.75
N LEU A 9 -22.87 -1.29 -7.30
CA LEU A 9 -22.39 -0.07 -6.64
C LEU A 9 -23.58 0.85 -6.33
N VAL A 10 -23.64 1.32 -5.08
CA VAL A 10 -24.68 2.23 -4.58
C VAL A 10 -24.16 3.66 -4.66
N THR A 11 -24.78 4.52 -5.46
CA THR A 11 -24.52 5.96 -5.46
C THR A 11 -25.51 6.68 -4.55
N LEU A 12 -25.01 7.39 -3.54
CA LEU A 12 -25.81 8.28 -2.70
C LEU A 12 -25.83 9.68 -3.35
N SER A 13 -27.00 10.12 -3.80
CA SER A 13 -27.23 11.52 -4.15
C SER A 13 -27.51 12.31 -2.87
N LEU A 14 -26.63 13.25 -2.50
CA LEU A 14 -26.97 14.28 -1.52
C LEU A 14 -27.87 15.31 -2.20
N ALA A 15 -29.18 15.22 -1.94
CA ALA A 15 -30.08 16.36 -2.08
C ALA A 15 -30.11 17.12 -0.74
N ALA A 16 -29.91 18.43 -0.80
CA ALA A 16 -30.00 19.33 0.34
C ALA A 16 -31.41 19.27 0.99
N CYS A 17 -31.43 19.34 2.32
CA CYS A 17 -32.63 19.26 3.15
C CYS A 17 -33.68 20.32 2.82
N ASP A 18 -34.93 19.89 2.67
CA ASP A 18 -36.07 20.61 3.28
C ASP A 18 -37.25 19.65 3.55
N ASN A 19 -37.75 19.77 4.78
CA ASN A 19 -38.93 19.17 5.46
C ASN A 19 -39.66 17.93 4.89
N ASP A 20 -39.72 16.92 5.78
CA ASP A 20 -40.81 15.99 6.08
C ASP A 20 -41.69 15.47 4.92
N ASN A 21 -41.58 14.14 4.74
CA ASN A 21 -42.55 13.21 4.16
C ASN A 21 -42.42 12.88 2.65
N HIS A 22 -41.51 11.97 2.29
CA HIS A 22 -41.52 11.29 0.98
C HIS A 22 -41.10 9.80 1.06
N PRO A 23 -41.64 8.93 0.17
CA PRO A 23 -41.42 7.48 0.18
C PRO A 23 -39.95 7.13 -0.13
N SER A 24 -39.50 5.99 0.39
CA SER A 24 -38.14 5.46 0.18
C SER A 24 -37.74 5.53 -1.30
N PRO A 25 -36.55 6.06 -1.63
CA PRO A 25 -36.11 6.18 -3.02
C PRO A 25 -36.05 4.80 -3.65
N THR A 26 -36.77 4.64 -4.76
CA THR A 26 -36.61 3.46 -5.62
C THR A 26 -35.30 3.63 -6.37
N ILE A 27 -34.30 2.80 -6.04
CA ILE A 27 -33.01 2.76 -6.73
C ILE A 27 -33.26 2.18 -8.12
N ILE A 28 -33.15 3.01 -9.15
CA ILE A 28 -33.12 2.55 -10.54
C ILE A 28 -31.66 2.18 -10.85
N ILE A 29 -31.39 0.87 -10.93
CA ILE A 29 -30.09 0.32 -11.32
C ILE A 29 -30.02 0.37 -12.85
N ALA A 30 -29.31 1.36 -13.39
CA ALA A 30 -28.89 1.35 -14.79
C ALA A 30 -27.40 0.92 -14.87
N PRO A 31 -27.00 0.08 -15.83
CA PRO A 31 -25.60 -0.29 -15.99
C PRO A 31 -24.83 0.92 -16.53
N VAL A 32 -23.81 1.37 -15.81
CA VAL A 32 -22.82 2.33 -16.32
C VAL A 32 -21.62 1.51 -16.77
N GLU A 33 -21.40 1.53 -18.07
CA GLU A 33 -20.27 0.93 -18.76
C GLU A 33 -19.15 1.99 -18.82
N SER A 34 -18.20 2.00 -17.86
CA SER A 34 -17.05 2.92 -17.93
C SER A 34 -16.02 2.37 -18.91
N HIS A 35 -15.85 3.02 -20.07
CA HIS A 35 -15.18 2.46 -21.25
C HIS A 35 -13.73 2.92 -21.50
N ASP A 36 -13.09 3.62 -20.57
CA ASP A 36 -11.74 4.17 -20.81
C ASP A 36 -10.60 3.35 -20.17
N TYR A 37 -10.93 2.30 -19.41
CA TYR A 37 -9.95 1.47 -18.69
C TYR A 37 -10.29 -0.03 -18.79
N LEU A 38 -9.27 -0.87 -18.66
CA LEU A 38 -9.30 -2.32 -18.64
C LEU A 38 -9.98 -2.84 -17.37
N PRO A 39 -10.72 -3.95 -17.46
CA PRO A 39 -11.30 -4.58 -16.29
C PRO A 39 -10.20 -5.16 -15.39
N VAL A 40 -10.40 -5.06 -14.07
CA VAL A 40 -9.52 -5.73 -13.10
C VAL A 40 -9.57 -7.25 -13.31
N PRO A 41 -8.41 -7.92 -13.53
CA PRO A 41 -8.36 -9.37 -13.69
C PRO A 41 -8.92 -10.08 -12.46
N ALA A 42 -9.64 -11.19 -12.67
CA ALA A 42 -10.15 -12.00 -11.54
C ALA A 42 -9.01 -12.54 -10.66
N SER A 43 -7.82 -12.76 -11.24
CA SER A 43 -6.60 -13.16 -10.53
C SER A 43 -6.03 -12.09 -9.62
N ALA A 44 -6.52 -10.85 -9.68
CA ALA A 44 -6.05 -9.72 -8.87
C ALA A 44 -6.83 -9.56 -7.55
N PHE A 45 -7.94 -10.29 -7.38
CA PHE A 45 -8.76 -10.27 -6.16
C PHE A 45 -8.36 -11.33 -5.13
N GLY A 46 -8.53 -10.97 -3.86
CA GLY A 46 -8.31 -11.85 -2.71
C GLY A 46 -9.33 -12.97 -2.52
N PRO A 47 -9.15 -13.79 -1.47
CA PRO A 47 -10.10 -14.81 -1.09
C PRO A 47 -11.44 -14.21 -0.66
N ALA A 48 -12.48 -15.04 -0.68
CA ALA A 48 -13.77 -14.63 -0.15
C ALA A 48 -13.70 -14.38 1.36
N LEU A 49 -14.35 -13.31 1.80
CA LEU A 49 -14.43 -12.94 3.22
C LEU A 49 -15.49 -13.77 3.95
N ASN A 50 -15.30 -13.98 5.25
CA ASN A 50 -16.28 -14.58 6.14
C ASN A 50 -17.47 -13.62 6.41
N GLU A 51 -18.46 -14.08 7.18
CA GLU A 51 -19.65 -13.29 7.54
C GLU A 51 -19.31 -12.01 8.35
N GLN A 52 -18.13 -11.95 8.95
CA GLN A 52 -17.63 -10.81 9.72
C GLN A 52 -16.83 -9.82 8.85
N GLY A 53 -16.68 -10.10 7.55
CA GLY A 53 -16.03 -9.23 6.58
C GLY A 53 -14.50 -9.21 6.68
N TYR A 54 -13.88 -10.35 7.01
CA TYR A 54 -12.45 -10.59 6.87
C TYR A 54 -12.16 -12.04 6.45
N TYR A 55 -10.93 -12.32 6.06
CA TYR A 55 -10.37 -13.63 5.84
C TYR A 55 -9.18 -13.81 6.77
N VAL A 56 -9.04 -15.00 7.37
CA VAL A 56 -7.89 -15.40 8.18
C VAL A 56 -7.44 -16.79 7.76
N ALA A 57 -6.14 -16.97 7.53
CA ALA A 57 -5.57 -18.28 7.23
C ALA A 57 -4.11 -18.38 7.69
N GLU A 58 -3.71 -19.60 8.01
CA GLU A 58 -2.32 -19.93 8.28
C GLU A 58 -1.52 -19.91 6.96
N ILE A 59 -0.42 -19.16 6.95
CA ILE A 59 0.59 -19.19 5.89
C ILE A 59 1.49 -20.41 6.11
N ARG A 60 2.10 -20.49 7.30
CA ARG A 60 3.01 -21.58 7.69
C ARG A 60 3.30 -21.54 9.18
N ASP A 61 3.26 -22.69 9.85
CA ASP A 61 3.80 -22.91 11.20
C ASP A 61 3.52 -21.75 12.17
N GLY A 62 2.23 -21.47 12.41
CA GLY A 62 1.81 -20.45 13.37
C GLY A 62 1.90 -19.00 12.86
N ILE A 63 2.25 -18.77 11.59
CA ILE A 63 2.17 -17.46 10.94
C ILE A 63 0.83 -17.36 10.21
N TYR A 64 0.04 -16.35 10.54
CA TYR A 64 -1.30 -16.14 10.00
C TYR A 64 -1.41 -14.81 9.29
N TRP A 65 -2.11 -14.83 8.16
CA TRP A 65 -2.46 -13.65 7.39
C TRP A 65 -3.94 -13.32 7.59
N VAL A 66 -4.23 -12.03 7.74
CA VAL A 66 -5.58 -11.49 7.84
C VAL A 66 -5.78 -10.41 6.79
N THR A 67 -6.91 -10.44 6.07
CA THR A 67 -7.28 -9.38 5.12
C THR A 67 -8.78 -9.12 5.13
N GLU A 68 -9.18 -7.89 4.79
CA GLU A 68 -10.57 -7.56 4.46
C GLU A 68 -10.77 -7.23 2.97
N GLY A 69 -9.76 -7.52 2.14
CA GLY A 69 -9.78 -7.35 0.69
C GLY A 69 -9.06 -6.10 0.19
N VAL A 70 -8.81 -5.11 1.07
CA VAL A 70 -8.05 -3.89 0.73
C VAL A 70 -6.77 -3.77 1.55
N TYR A 71 -6.80 -4.13 2.83
CA TYR A 71 -5.64 -4.15 3.71
C TYR A 71 -5.32 -5.56 4.21
N GLN A 72 -4.06 -5.75 4.58
CA GLN A 72 -3.52 -6.98 5.14
C GLN A 72 -2.80 -6.69 6.46
N ALA A 73 -2.89 -7.63 7.38
CA ALA A 73 -2.04 -7.70 8.56
C ALA A 73 -1.54 -9.13 8.75
N MET A 74 -0.53 -9.30 9.59
CA MET A 74 0.00 -10.61 9.96
C MET A 74 0.01 -10.75 11.48
N PHE A 75 -0.25 -11.96 11.98
CA PHE A 75 0.01 -12.29 13.38
C PHE A 75 0.68 -13.65 13.50
N ILE A 76 1.41 -13.82 14.61
CA ILE A 76 2.24 -14.98 14.87
C ILE A 76 1.87 -15.55 16.24
N THR A 77 1.49 -16.83 16.27
CA THR A 77 1.32 -17.59 17.51
C THR A 77 2.64 -18.24 17.90
N THR A 78 3.07 -18.08 19.15
CA THR A 78 4.40 -18.52 19.60
C THR A 78 4.35 -19.58 20.69
N GLY A 79 3.15 -19.83 21.26
CA GLY A 79 2.96 -20.63 22.47
C GLY A 79 3.20 -19.85 23.76
N GLU A 80 3.78 -18.65 23.69
CA GLU A 80 4.06 -17.76 24.81
C GLU A 80 3.32 -16.41 24.70
N GLY A 81 2.63 -16.17 23.58
CA GLY A 81 1.96 -14.92 23.27
C GLY A 81 1.87 -14.66 21.76
N VAL A 82 1.02 -13.72 21.37
CA VAL A 82 0.86 -13.32 19.97
C VAL A 82 1.71 -12.10 19.65
N ILE A 83 2.46 -12.17 18.55
CA ILE A 83 3.08 -11.00 17.90
C ILE A 83 2.15 -10.57 16.77
N VAL A 84 1.74 -9.30 16.75
CA VAL A 84 0.93 -8.73 15.66
C VAL A 84 1.75 -7.72 14.88
N VAL A 85 1.66 -7.74 13.55
CA VAL A 85 2.30 -6.77 12.67
C VAL A 85 1.20 -5.93 12.01
N ASP A 86 1.24 -4.63 12.31
CA ASP A 86 0.27 -3.62 11.90
C ASP A 86 -1.19 -3.84 12.40
N ALA A 87 -1.99 -2.78 12.30
CA ALA A 87 -3.40 -2.74 12.64
C ALA A 87 -4.15 -1.71 11.77
N PRO A 88 -4.47 -2.05 10.50
CA PRO A 88 -5.21 -1.15 9.63
C PRO A 88 -6.57 -0.76 10.19
N PRO A 89 -7.02 0.50 10.07
CA PRO A 89 -8.34 0.96 10.55
C PRO A 89 -9.52 0.10 10.09
N THR A 90 -9.49 -0.39 8.84
CA THR A 90 -10.56 -1.23 8.27
C THR A 90 -10.60 -2.65 8.85
N LEU A 91 -9.45 -3.14 9.33
CA LEU A 91 -9.35 -4.39 10.09
C LEU A 91 -9.72 -4.15 11.56
N GLY A 92 -9.06 -3.23 12.25
CA GLY A 92 -9.39 -2.84 13.63
C GLY A 92 -9.77 -4.02 14.54
N LYS A 93 -11.00 -4.03 15.06
CA LYS A 93 -11.49 -5.11 15.95
C LYS A 93 -11.67 -6.47 15.25
N LYS A 94 -11.76 -6.52 13.91
CA LYS A 94 -11.76 -7.78 13.16
C LYS A 94 -10.43 -8.52 13.37
N LEU A 95 -9.32 -7.81 13.55
CA LEU A 95 -8.02 -8.42 13.82
C LEU A 95 -8.01 -9.16 15.16
N LEU A 96 -8.62 -8.58 16.21
CA LEU A 96 -8.81 -9.26 17.50
C LEU A 96 -9.69 -10.52 17.35
N SER A 97 -10.72 -10.45 16.49
CA SER A 97 -11.63 -11.58 16.23
C SER A 97 -10.90 -12.70 15.48
N ALA A 98 -10.12 -12.36 14.46
CA ALA A 98 -9.28 -13.29 13.71
C ALA A 98 -8.24 -14.00 14.59
N ILE A 99 -7.60 -13.27 15.51
CA ILE A 99 -6.64 -13.85 16.47
C ILE A 99 -7.36 -14.83 17.40
N ALA A 100 -8.52 -14.44 17.96
CA ALA A 100 -9.31 -15.27 18.87
C ALA A 100 -9.90 -16.53 18.20
N GLU A 101 -10.10 -16.53 16.89
CA GLU A 101 -10.48 -17.73 16.13
C GLU A 101 -9.36 -18.78 16.09
N VAL A 102 -8.10 -18.34 16.26
CA VAL A 102 -6.91 -19.16 16.09
C VAL A 102 -6.27 -19.56 17.41
N THR A 103 -6.25 -18.65 18.40
CA THR A 103 -5.55 -18.89 19.67
C THR A 103 -6.17 -18.12 20.85
N GLU A 104 -5.93 -18.64 22.05
CA GLU A 104 -6.25 -17.99 23.33
C GLU A 104 -5.03 -17.25 23.93
N GLU A 105 -3.90 -17.24 23.22
CA GLU A 105 -2.69 -16.53 23.62
C GLU A 105 -2.94 -15.01 23.71
N THR A 106 -2.34 -14.36 24.71
CA THR A 106 -2.42 -12.91 24.84
C THR A 106 -1.50 -12.23 23.84
N ILE A 107 -1.95 -11.15 23.22
CA ILE A 107 -1.11 -10.28 22.39
C ILE A 107 -0.02 -9.67 23.29
N SER A 108 1.22 -10.04 23.01
CA SER A 108 2.40 -9.65 23.80
C SER A 108 3.22 -8.57 23.12
N HIS A 109 3.22 -8.54 21.77
CA HIS A 109 4.00 -7.60 20.99
C HIS A 109 3.20 -7.07 19.79
N VAL A 110 3.44 -5.81 19.45
CA VAL A 110 2.93 -5.16 18.25
C VAL A 110 4.12 -4.56 17.50
N ILE A 111 4.25 -4.89 16.22
CA ILE A 111 5.30 -4.37 15.35
C ILE A 111 4.65 -3.39 14.38
N TYR A 112 5.19 -2.19 14.28
CA TYR A 112 4.81 -1.24 13.24
C TYR A 112 5.76 -1.37 12.06
N SER A 113 5.21 -1.65 10.87
CA SER A 113 5.98 -1.70 9.62
C SER A 113 6.53 -0.32 9.23
N HIS A 114 5.74 0.73 9.46
CA HIS A 114 6.10 2.13 9.28
C HIS A 114 5.04 3.05 9.90
N SER A 115 5.24 4.37 9.75
CA SER A 115 4.41 5.39 10.41
C SER A 115 3.08 5.74 9.72
N HIS A 116 2.66 5.07 8.64
CA HIS A 116 1.42 5.45 7.97
C HIS A 116 0.18 4.97 8.72
N ALA A 117 -0.80 5.87 8.84
CA ALA A 117 -1.98 5.66 9.66
C ALA A 117 -2.96 4.62 9.11
N ASP A 118 -2.91 4.33 7.81
CA ASP A 118 -3.69 3.25 7.23
C ASP A 118 -3.17 1.86 7.60
N HIS A 119 -1.93 1.76 8.10
CA HIS A 119 -1.38 0.50 8.61
C HIS A 119 -1.43 0.41 10.13
N ILE A 120 -1.17 1.49 10.86
CA ILE A 120 -1.09 1.40 12.34
C ILE A 120 -2.22 2.13 13.08
N GLY A 121 -3.14 2.79 12.35
CA GLY A 121 -4.14 3.68 12.94
C GLY A 121 -5.11 3.03 13.91
N ALA A 122 -5.26 1.70 13.89
CA ALA A 122 -6.07 0.97 14.86
C ALA A 122 -5.26 0.33 15.99
N ALA A 123 -3.96 0.57 16.12
CA ALA A 123 -3.11 -0.13 17.09
C ALA A 123 -3.57 0.03 18.55
N SER A 124 -4.32 1.10 18.88
CA SER A 124 -4.95 1.32 20.19
C SER A 124 -6.03 0.29 20.56
N VAL A 125 -6.42 -0.62 19.65
CA VAL A 125 -7.30 -1.75 19.99
C VAL A 125 -6.58 -2.85 20.77
N PHE A 126 -5.25 -2.88 20.72
CA PHE A 126 -4.46 -3.89 21.42
C PHE A 126 -4.30 -3.55 22.91
N PRO A 127 -4.05 -4.54 23.78
CA PRO A 127 -3.85 -4.29 25.20
C PRO A 127 -2.66 -3.37 25.47
N ASP A 128 -2.81 -2.44 26.41
CA ASP A 128 -1.71 -1.54 26.86
C ASP A 128 -0.49 -2.28 27.43
N THR A 129 -0.62 -3.57 27.72
CA THR A 129 0.47 -4.44 28.18
C THR A 129 1.35 -4.97 27.03
N ALA A 130 0.92 -4.82 25.78
CA ALA A 130 1.70 -5.26 24.63
C ALA A 130 2.89 -4.32 24.39
N THR A 131 4.07 -4.90 24.10
CA THR A 131 5.26 -4.11 23.78
C THR A 131 5.23 -3.69 22.32
N VAL A 132 5.17 -2.39 22.06
CA VAL A 132 5.24 -1.84 20.71
C VAL A 132 6.69 -1.68 20.27
N ILE A 133 7.03 -2.20 19.10
CA ILE A 133 8.36 -2.16 18.49
C ILE A 133 8.26 -1.47 17.13
N ALA A 134 9.15 -0.53 16.85
CA ALA A 134 9.23 0.13 15.56
C ALA A 134 10.64 0.65 15.25
N HIS A 135 10.89 1.05 14.01
CA HIS A 135 12.08 1.83 13.68
C HIS A 135 12.07 3.22 14.35
N GLU A 136 13.24 3.81 14.63
CA GLU A 136 13.34 5.11 15.30
C GLU A 136 12.68 6.25 14.52
N GLU A 137 12.76 6.27 13.19
CA GLU A 137 12.09 7.29 12.36
C GLU A 137 10.57 7.14 12.40
N THR A 138 10.07 5.90 12.49
CA THR A 138 8.64 5.63 12.68
C THR A 138 8.19 6.19 14.04
N ALA A 139 8.96 5.96 15.11
CA ALA A 139 8.66 6.52 16.43
C ALA A 139 8.66 8.06 16.43
N LYS A 140 9.69 8.69 15.83
CA LYS A 140 9.79 10.16 15.72
C LYS A 140 8.61 10.77 14.95
N ARG A 141 8.17 10.13 13.87
CA ARG A 141 7.02 10.59 13.05
C ARG A 141 5.71 10.51 13.83
N ILE A 142 5.48 9.40 14.55
CA ILE A 142 4.30 9.25 15.41
C ILE A 142 4.33 10.30 16.53
N GLU A 143 5.45 10.45 17.25
CA GLU A 143 5.60 11.44 18.33
C GLU A 143 5.33 12.86 17.82
N ARG A 144 5.88 13.22 16.65
CA ARG A 144 5.64 14.52 16.02
C ARG A 144 4.16 14.74 15.70
N SER A 145 3.48 13.74 15.13
CA SER A 145 2.06 13.84 14.75
C SER A 145 1.13 14.00 15.96
N GLN A 146 1.51 13.48 17.13
CA GLN A 146 0.75 13.59 18.38
C GLN A 146 1.14 14.83 19.19
N ASN A 147 2.23 15.51 18.82
CA ASN A 147 2.71 16.69 19.53
C ASN A 147 1.95 17.96 19.12
N GLN A 148 0.89 18.24 19.87
CA GLN A 148 0.06 19.44 19.70
C GLN A 148 0.82 20.77 19.83
N ALA A 149 2.02 20.78 20.43
CA ALA A 149 2.83 21.99 20.55
C ALA A 149 3.56 22.37 19.25
N ILE A 150 3.73 21.44 18.31
CA ILE A 150 4.35 21.69 16.99
C ILE A 150 3.34 22.32 16.02
N GLY A 151 2.07 22.45 16.44
CA GLY A 151 1.04 23.14 15.67
C GLY A 151 0.60 22.38 14.42
N ASP A 152 0.83 21.06 14.35
CA ASP A 152 0.20 20.23 13.33
C ASP A 152 -1.32 20.27 13.56
N PRO A 153 -2.10 20.85 12.62
CA PRO A 153 -3.54 21.00 12.81
C PRO A 153 -4.29 19.67 12.65
N TYR A 154 -3.61 18.58 12.28
CA TYR A 154 -4.24 17.31 11.93
C TYR A 154 -3.79 16.21 12.90
N SER A 155 -4.76 15.48 13.46
CA SER A 155 -4.47 14.31 14.27
C SER A 155 -3.92 13.17 13.41
N PHE A 156 -3.16 12.27 14.03
CA PHE A 156 -2.68 11.07 13.36
C PHE A 156 -3.84 10.30 12.73
N GLY A 157 -3.76 10.06 11.42
CA GLY A 157 -4.80 9.35 10.68
C GLY A 157 -6.14 10.07 10.55
N MET A 158 -6.21 11.41 10.69
CA MET A 158 -7.46 12.18 10.65
C MET A 158 -8.40 11.79 9.50
N PHE A 159 -7.87 11.52 8.30
CA PHE A 159 -8.66 11.15 7.12
C PHE A 159 -9.13 9.68 7.09
N LEU A 160 -8.73 8.88 8.08
CA LEU A 160 -9.03 7.45 8.22
C LEU A 160 -9.76 7.13 9.54
N GLY A 161 -10.28 8.15 10.23
CA GLY A 161 -10.94 8.01 11.54
C GLY A 161 -10.04 8.32 12.74
N GLY A 162 -9.01 9.14 12.52
CA GLY A 162 -7.83 9.36 13.36
C GLY A 162 -7.98 9.34 14.88
N SER A 163 -7.05 8.62 15.50
CA SER A 163 -6.79 8.59 16.93
C SER A 163 -5.30 8.42 17.18
N ASP A 164 -4.82 8.87 18.34
CA ASP A 164 -3.46 8.57 18.77
C ASP A 164 -3.26 7.05 18.88
N VAL A 165 -2.06 6.63 18.52
CA VAL A 165 -1.59 5.24 18.58
C VAL A 165 -0.50 5.11 19.65
N PRO A 166 -0.33 3.95 20.30
CA PRO A 166 0.71 3.80 21.30
C PRO A 166 2.10 4.07 20.72
N LEU A 167 2.90 4.87 21.44
CA LEU A 167 4.29 5.12 21.07
C LEU A 167 5.12 3.82 21.20
N PRO A 168 6.06 3.55 20.28
CA PRO A 168 6.97 2.42 20.39
C PRO A 168 7.75 2.45 21.71
N ALA A 169 7.68 1.35 22.46
CA ALA A 169 8.45 1.16 23.69
C ALA A 169 9.89 0.71 23.39
N ILE A 170 10.08 0.03 22.25
CA ILE A 170 11.39 -0.38 21.73
C ILE A 170 11.57 0.24 20.35
N THR A 171 12.73 0.87 20.15
CA THR A 171 13.14 1.39 18.84
C THR A 171 14.48 0.81 18.40
N PHE A 172 14.69 0.72 17.10
CA PHE A 172 15.94 0.30 16.48
C PHE A 172 16.25 1.14 15.24
N THR A 173 17.47 1.03 14.72
CA THR A 173 17.94 1.78 13.54
C THR A 173 18.14 0.86 12.34
N GLU A 174 19.08 -0.08 12.39
CA GLU A 174 19.39 -0.91 11.21
C GLU A 174 18.63 -2.24 11.25
N GLU A 175 18.80 -2.99 12.33
CA GLU A 175 18.22 -4.32 12.50
C GLU A 175 17.80 -4.55 13.95
N TYR A 176 16.74 -5.34 14.14
CA TYR A 176 16.32 -5.86 15.43
C TYR A 176 15.80 -7.29 15.26
N GLU A 177 16.32 -8.21 16.08
CA GLU A 177 15.84 -9.59 16.12
C GLU A 177 14.90 -9.78 17.33
N LEU A 178 13.68 -10.21 17.06
CA LEU A 178 12.69 -10.57 18.08
C LEU A 178 12.54 -12.10 18.10
N THR A 179 12.85 -12.71 19.24
CA THR A 179 12.59 -14.13 19.47
C THR A 179 11.63 -14.31 20.64
N ILE A 180 10.50 -14.99 20.40
CA ILE A 180 9.50 -15.37 21.40
C ILE A 180 9.12 -16.83 21.16
N GLY A 181 9.21 -17.67 22.20
CA GLY A 181 9.05 -19.12 22.05
C GLY A 181 9.99 -19.69 20.99
N ASN A 182 9.42 -20.32 19.96
CA ASN A 182 10.16 -20.89 18.82
C ASN A 182 10.08 -20.03 17.54
N LYS A 183 9.69 -18.75 17.65
CA LYS A 183 9.56 -17.85 16.50
C LYS A 183 10.62 -16.76 16.58
N THR A 184 11.36 -16.58 15.50
CA THR A 184 12.37 -15.53 15.34
C THR A 184 12.03 -14.67 14.12
N LEU A 185 11.84 -13.37 14.36
CA LEU A 185 11.59 -12.36 13.34
C LEU A 185 12.80 -11.42 13.25
N GLN A 186 13.22 -11.09 12.03
CA GLN A 186 14.23 -10.09 11.75
C GLN A 186 13.55 -8.84 11.21
N LEU A 187 13.68 -7.72 11.92
CA LEU A 187 13.14 -6.41 11.56
C LEU A 187 14.28 -5.56 10.99
N ILE A 188 14.23 -5.23 9.71
CA ILE A 188 15.36 -4.62 8.99
C ILE A 188 14.91 -3.34 8.30
N ASN A 189 15.58 -2.22 8.56
CA ASN A 189 15.40 -1.02 7.75
C ASN A 189 16.25 -1.13 6.48
N ALA A 190 15.61 -1.46 5.36
CA ALA A 190 16.27 -1.69 4.07
C ALA A 190 16.36 -0.41 3.22
N GLN A 191 16.88 0.67 3.79
CA GLN A 191 17.15 1.96 3.11
C GLN A 191 15.90 2.78 2.69
N ASP A 192 14.81 2.73 3.45
CA ASP A 192 13.66 3.66 3.31
C ASP A 192 13.07 3.76 1.89
N GLY A 193 12.75 2.62 1.26
CA GLY A 193 12.18 2.62 -0.10
C GLY A 193 10.83 3.33 -0.21
N HIS A 194 9.89 3.02 0.70
CA HIS A 194 8.54 3.61 0.72
C HIS A 194 8.49 4.91 1.52
N ALA A 195 8.91 4.85 2.78
CA ALA A 195 8.90 5.98 3.69
C ALA A 195 10.02 5.83 4.73
N PRO A 196 10.51 6.93 5.33
CA PRO A 196 11.48 6.85 6.40
C PRO A 196 11.00 6.02 7.59
N GLY A 197 11.79 5.00 7.94
CA GLY A 197 11.48 4.00 8.96
C GLY A 197 10.60 2.85 8.52
N ASN A 198 10.40 2.66 7.20
CA ASN A 198 9.82 1.44 6.66
C ASN A 198 10.77 0.25 6.83
N ILE A 199 10.23 -0.87 7.30
CA ILE A 199 11.02 -2.06 7.64
C ILE A 199 10.54 -3.29 6.89
N PHE A 200 11.49 -4.19 6.64
CA PHE A 200 11.24 -5.55 6.21
C PHE A 200 11.11 -6.42 7.45
N ILE A 201 10.06 -7.24 7.52
CA ILE A 201 9.85 -8.22 8.59
C ILE A 201 10.06 -9.61 7.99
N ASN A 202 11.26 -10.16 8.19
CA ASN A 202 11.65 -11.46 7.65
C ASN A 202 11.52 -12.55 8.71
N ILE A 203 10.94 -13.70 8.34
CA ILE A 203 10.79 -14.88 9.20
C ILE A 203 11.45 -16.08 8.50
N PRO A 204 12.79 -16.22 8.61
CA PRO A 204 13.57 -17.12 7.75
C PRO A 204 13.15 -18.59 7.82
N GLU A 205 12.86 -19.12 9.01
CA GLU A 205 12.52 -20.54 9.18
C GLU A 205 11.21 -20.90 8.47
N GLN A 206 10.24 -19.98 8.48
CA GLN A 206 8.95 -20.14 7.84
C GLN A 206 8.95 -19.65 6.38
N LYS A 207 10.05 -19.04 5.91
CA LYS A 207 10.15 -18.46 4.57
C LYS A 207 9.01 -17.47 4.28
N VAL A 208 8.66 -16.66 5.28
CA VAL A 208 7.64 -15.61 5.16
C VAL A 208 8.34 -14.26 5.28
N LEU A 209 7.99 -13.35 4.38
CA LEU A 209 8.48 -11.99 4.37
C LEU A 209 7.29 -11.03 4.37
N MET A 210 7.28 -10.02 5.22
CA MET A 210 6.30 -8.94 5.15
C MET A 210 7.02 -7.64 4.84
N VAL A 211 6.65 -7.02 3.72
CA VAL A 211 7.15 -5.70 3.29
C VAL A 211 5.99 -4.89 2.79
N VAL A 212 5.69 -3.85 3.55
CA VAL A 212 4.47 -3.05 3.38
C VAL A 212 4.73 -1.90 2.40
N ASP A 213 3.78 -1.70 1.48
CA ASP A 213 3.69 -0.62 0.48
C ASP A 213 4.80 -0.58 -0.61
N ILE A 214 5.67 -1.60 -0.64
CA ILE A 214 6.67 -1.78 -1.71
C ILE A 214 6.13 -2.67 -2.83
N ILE A 215 5.46 -3.78 -2.49
CA ILE A 215 4.99 -4.78 -3.48
C ILE A 215 3.47 -4.83 -3.47
N TYR A 216 2.87 -4.90 -4.66
CA TYR A 216 1.42 -4.99 -4.86
C TYR A 216 1.09 -6.23 -5.72
N PRO A 217 0.95 -7.43 -5.15
CA PRO A 217 0.88 -8.67 -5.92
C PRO A 217 -0.20 -8.64 -7.00
N GLU A 218 0.13 -8.95 -8.27
CA GLU A 218 -0.72 -8.80 -9.47
C GLU A 218 -1.17 -7.37 -9.87
N TRP A 219 -0.78 -6.34 -9.14
CA TRP A 219 -1.12 -4.94 -9.42
C TRP A 219 0.13 -4.10 -9.70
N THR A 220 -0.05 -2.97 -10.37
CA THR A 220 0.98 -1.92 -10.31
C THR A 220 1.05 -1.32 -8.90
N PRO A 221 2.17 -0.64 -8.55
CA PRO A 221 2.21 0.20 -7.36
C PRO A 221 1.01 1.15 -7.27
N PHE A 222 0.67 1.58 -6.05
CA PHE A 222 -0.35 2.59 -5.88
C PHE A 222 0.04 3.89 -6.59
N GLY A 223 -0.95 4.69 -7.01
CA GLY A 223 -0.74 5.91 -7.81
C GLY A 223 0.33 6.85 -7.25
N GLU A 224 1.02 7.54 -8.15
CA GLU A 224 2.19 8.38 -7.81
C GLU A 224 3.28 7.58 -7.06
N MET A 225 3.32 6.26 -7.31
CA MET A 225 4.16 5.21 -6.72
C MET A 225 4.13 5.18 -5.18
N ALA A 226 2.91 5.21 -4.64
CA ALA A 226 2.64 4.95 -3.24
C ALA A 226 3.25 5.95 -2.25
N GLN A 227 3.33 7.23 -2.60
CA GLN A 227 3.91 8.29 -1.74
C GLN A 227 5.42 8.19 -1.50
N SER A 228 6.15 7.32 -2.22
CA SER A 228 7.61 7.29 -2.09
C SER A 228 8.23 8.63 -2.52
N GLU A 229 9.05 9.20 -1.64
CA GLU A 229 9.80 10.42 -1.92
C GLU A 229 11.13 10.13 -2.63
N ASN A 230 11.61 8.88 -2.61
CA ASN A 230 12.92 8.49 -3.13
C ASN A 230 12.78 7.28 -4.07
N MET A 231 12.52 7.56 -5.35
CA MET A 231 12.28 6.50 -6.33
C MET A 231 13.47 5.56 -6.57
N PRO A 232 14.74 6.01 -6.57
CA PRO A 232 15.88 5.11 -6.60
C PRO A 232 15.89 4.13 -5.42
N ALA A 233 15.56 4.58 -4.20
CA ALA A 233 15.45 3.70 -3.04
C ALA A 233 14.25 2.74 -3.16
N TYR A 234 13.10 3.20 -3.67
CA TYR A 234 11.92 2.36 -3.91
C TYR A 234 12.22 1.23 -4.91
N LEU A 235 12.90 1.53 -6.01
CA LEU A 235 13.36 0.52 -6.98
C LEU A 235 14.39 -0.42 -6.33
N HIS A 236 15.36 0.13 -5.60
CA HIS A 236 16.36 -0.70 -4.92
C HIS A 236 15.76 -1.64 -3.88
N ALA A 237 14.69 -1.24 -3.18
CA ALA A 237 13.96 -2.10 -2.25
C ALA A 237 13.43 -3.38 -2.94
N HIS A 238 12.96 -3.28 -4.18
CA HIS A 238 12.56 -4.46 -4.98
C HIS A 238 13.75 -5.38 -5.28
N GLU A 239 14.93 -4.82 -5.56
CA GLU A 239 16.14 -5.61 -5.79
C GLU A 239 16.61 -6.31 -4.50
N LEU A 240 16.51 -5.63 -3.35
CA LEU A 240 16.87 -6.18 -2.05
C LEU A 240 15.96 -7.35 -1.67
N LEU A 241 14.65 -7.24 -1.92
CA LEU A 241 13.68 -8.32 -1.69
C LEU A 241 14.10 -9.64 -2.35
N LEU A 242 14.67 -9.57 -3.56
CA LEU A 242 15.10 -10.76 -4.30
C LEU A 242 16.31 -11.47 -3.66
N ASN A 243 16.97 -10.89 -2.66
CA ASN A 243 18.04 -11.56 -1.91
C ASN A 243 17.54 -12.41 -0.73
N TYR A 244 16.25 -12.33 -0.38
CA TYR A 244 15.65 -13.11 0.72
C TYR A 244 15.12 -14.47 0.23
N ASP A 245 15.32 -15.52 1.03
CA ASP A 245 14.73 -16.84 0.79
C ASP A 245 13.32 -16.91 1.41
N PHE A 246 12.32 -16.46 0.65
CA PHE A 246 10.91 -16.51 1.05
C PHE A 246 10.07 -17.26 0.00
N ASP A 247 9.04 -17.98 0.48
CA ASP A 247 8.01 -18.61 -0.35
C ASP A 247 6.77 -17.72 -0.47
N THR A 248 6.52 -16.87 0.53
CA THR A 248 5.30 -16.05 0.63
C THR A 248 5.60 -14.65 1.16
N LEU A 249 4.97 -13.65 0.53
CA LEU A 249 5.08 -12.24 0.89
C LEU A 249 3.74 -11.68 1.37
N VAL A 250 3.73 -10.94 2.47
CA VAL A 250 2.59 -10.12 2.93
C VAL A 250 2.88 -8.66 2.60
N SER A 251 2.01 -8.00 1.84
CA SER A 251 2.26 -6.66 1.27
C SER A 251 1.61 -5.51 2.03
N GLY A 252 0.75 -5.80 3.01
CA GLY A 252 -0.02 -4.78 3.76
C GLY A 252 -1.23 -4.22 3.01
N HIS A 253 -1.24 -4.24 1.68
CA HIS A 253 -2.39 -3.90 0.84
C HIS A 253 -2.85 -5.04 -0.05
N LEU A 254 -4.05 -4.85 -0.61
CA LEU A 254 -4.79 -5.73 -1.51
C LEU A 254 -5.19 -7.04 -0.85
N GLY A 255 -5.94 -7.86 -1.57
CA GLY A 255 -6.52 -9.08 -1.02
C GLY A 255 -5.65 -10.32 -1.13
N GLN A 256 -4.42 -10.28 -1.66
CA GLN A 256 -3.63 -11.48 -1.97
C GLN A 256 -2.21 -11.42 -1.43
N LEU A 257 -1.71 -12.59 -1.03
CA LEU A 257 -0.30 -12.80 -0.71
C LEU A 257 0.54 -12.75 -1.99
N GLY A 258 1.74 -12.21 -1.87
CA GLY A 258 2.72 -12.14 -2.94
C GLY A 258 3.68 -13.31 -2.98
N THR A 259 4.38 -13.42 -4.09
CA THR A 259 5.43 -14.39 -4.35
C THR A 259 6.68 -13.68 -4.89
N ARG A 260 7.75 -14.45 -5.11
CA ARG A 260 8.94 -13.94 -5.80
C ARG A 260 8.62 -13.48 -7.23
N GLU A 261 7.69 -14.13 -7.93
CA GLU A 261 7.29 -13.75 -9.29
C GLU A 261 6.67 -12.35 -9.31
N ASP A 262 5.86 -12.00 -8.30
CA ASP A 262 5.29 -10.66 -8.16
C ASP A 262 6.37 -9.57 -8.00
N VAL A 263 7.41 -9.86 -7.21
CA VAL A 263 8.56 -8.95 -7.02
C VAL A 263 9.32 -8.77 -8.33
N GLU A 264 9.61 -9.86 -9.04
CA GLU A 264 10.31 -9.82 -10.33
C GLU A 264 9.51 -9.05 -11.39
N LYS A 265 8.20 -9.27 -11.44
CA LYS A 265 7.27 -8.60 -12.35
C LYS A 265 7.18 -7.10 -12.07
N GLN A 266 7.05 -6.68 -10.82
CA GLN A 266 7.05 -5.25 -10.47
C GLN A 266 8.42 -4.59 -10.65
N LEU A 267 9.52 -5.29 -10.36
CA LEU A 267 10.87 -4.76 -10.64
C LEU A 267 11.08 -4.53 -12.14
N ALA A 268 10.61 -5.45 -12.99
CA ALA A 268 10.66 -5.27 -14.44
C ALA A 268 9.82 -4.07 -14.89
N TYR A 269 8.60 -3.91 -14.35
CA TYR A 269 7.75 -2.75 -14.62
C TYR A 269 8.42 -1.42 -14.23
N LEU A 270 9.02 -1.34 -13.04
CA LEU A 270 9.71 -0.13 -12.57
C LEU A 270 10.96 0.19 -13.41
N ARG A 271 11.70 -0.81 -13.87
CA ARG A 271 12.82 -0.62 -14.79
C ARG A 271 12.37 -0.09 -16.14
N ASP A 272 11.31 -0.67 -16.71
CA ASP A 272 10.76 -0.20 -17.98
C ASP A 272 10.25 1.24 -17.87
N ILE A 273 9.57 1.61 -16.78
CA ILE A 273 9.17 3.01 -16.54
C ILE A 273 10.40 3.92 -16.42
N THR A 274 11.46 3.49 -15.76
CA THR A 274 12.70 4.27 -15.64
C THR A 274 13.32 4.54 -17.02
N ASP A 275 13.45 3.51 -17.84
CA ASP A 275 14.02 3.61 -19.19
C ASP A 275 13.10 4.41 -20.15
N ASN A 276 11.79 4.22 -20.04
CA ASN A 276 10.80 4.90 -20.86
C ASN A 276 10.66 6.38 -20.48
N ALA A 277 10.73 6.73 -19.19
CA ALA A 277 10.78 8.11 -18.71
C ALA A 277 12.04 8.83 -19.22
N ALA A 278 13.20 8.18 -19.14
CA ALA A 278 14.44 8.71 -19.69
C ALA A 278 14.38 8.92 -21.21
N THR A 279 13.73 7.99 -21.93
CA THR A 279 13.50 8.11 -23.38
C THR A 279 12.55 9.26 -23.70
N ALA A 280 11.43 9.38 -22.97
CA ALA A 280 10.45 10.44 -23.15
C ALA A 280 11.08 11.83 -22.93
N LEU A 281 11.93 11.97 -21.90
CA LEU A 281 12.67 13.21 -21.62
C LEU A 281 13.59 13.64 -22.78
N GLN A 282 14.11 12.69 -23.56
CA GLN A 282 15.00 12.96 -24.68
C GLN A 282 14.26 13.21 -26.00
N THR A 283 13.02 12.73 -26.12
CA THR A 283 12.30 12.65 -27.40
C THR A 283 11.08 13.57 -27.49
N THR A 284 10.54 14.03 -26.36
CA THR A 284 9.40 14.95 -26.33
C THR A 284 9.76 16.30 -26.97
N ASP A 285 9.05 16.68 -28.03
CA ASP A 285 9.35 17.89 -28.80
C ASP A 285 8.78 19.15 -28.12
N PHE A 286 9.63 19.82 -27.35
CA PHE A 286 9.30 21.10 -26.71
C PHE A 286 8.79 22.17 -27.70
N ASN A 287 9.29 22.20 -28.95
CA ASN A 287 8.87 23.22 -29.92
C ASN A 287 7.45 22.96 -30.43
N ALA A 288 7.07 21.70 -30.58
CA ALA A 288 5.69 21.33 -30.92
C ALA A 288 4.73 21.81 -29.83
N ILE A 289 5.07 21.55 -28.55
CA ILE A 289 4.28 21.98 -27.39
C ILE A 289 4.22 23.51 -27.31
N ALA A 290 5.34 24.21 -27.51
CA ALA A 290 5.37 25.68 -27.54
C ALA A 290 4.54 26.27 -28.69
N THR A 291 4.42 25.56 -29.81
CA THR A 291 3.57 25.96 -30.93
C THR A 291 2.09 25.79 -30.61
N GLU A 292 1.73 24.73 -29.89
CA GLU A 292 0.34 24.43 -29.51
C GLU A 292 -0.18 25.33 -28.39
N TYR A 293 0.59 25.48 -27.31
CA TYR A 293 0.15 26.16 -26.08
C TYR A 293 0.59 27.62 -25.99
N GLY A 294 1.48 28.07 -26.89
CA GLY A 294 2.07 29.41 -26.87
C GLY A 294 3.18 29.57 -25.83
N GLN A 295 3.86 30.72 -25.88
CA GLN A 295 5.03 31.03 -25.05
C GLN A 295 4.80 32.19 -24.06
N ASP A 296 3.60 32.78 -24.05
CA ASP A 296 3.29 33.95 -23.24
C ASP A 296 3.30 33.65 -21.73
N ASN A 297 2.95 32.41 -21.35
CA ASN A 297 3.01 31.92 -19.98
C ASN A 297 4.04 30.77 -19.88
N PRO A 298 5.30 31.06 -19.46
CA PRO A 298 6.34 30.04 -19.41
C PRO A 298 6.05 28.91 -18.42
N TRP A 299 5.27 29.16 -17.37
CA TRP A 299 4.89 28.13 -16.39
C TRP A 299 3.88 27.14 -16.94
N LEU A 300 2.89 27.64 -17.70
CA LEU A 300 1.95 26.77 -18.42
C LEU A 300 2.70 25.94 -19.48
N LEU A 301 3.62 26.57 -20.22
CA LEU A 301 4.42 25.87 -21.21
C LEU A 301 5.25 24.74 -20.58
N PHE A 302 5.88 25.01 -19.44
CA PHE A 302 6.67 24.00 -18.74
C PHE A 302 5.80 22.88 -18.17
N GLU A 303 4.65 23.21 -17.57
CA GLU A 303 3.67 22.21 -17.11
C GLU A 303 3.24 21.29 -18.26
N LYS A 304 2.89 21.87 -19.42
CA LYS A 304 2.47 21.08 -20.58
C LYS A 304 3.58 20.26 -21.20
N TYR A 305 4.82 20.71 -21.06
CA TYR A 305 5.98 19.89 -21.40
C TYR A 305 6.08 18.66 -20.50
N LEU A 306 6.01 18.83 -19.18
CA LEU A 306 6.10 17.69 -18.26
C LEU A 306 4.92 16.72 -18.40
N ASP A 307 3.70 17.24 -18.59
CA ASP A 307 2.53 16.43 -18.93
C ASP A 307 2.80 15.58 -20.17
N SER A 308 3.33 16.18 -21.23
CA SER A 308 3.61 15.49 -22.50
C SER A 308 4.73 14.46 -22.38
N VAL A 309 5.74 14.68 -21.54
CA VAL A 309 6.78 13.70 -21.24
C VAL A 309 6.17 12.49 -20.51
N ALA A 310 5.32 12.74 -19.49
CA ALA A 310 4.64 11.67 -18.77
C ALA A 310 3.69 10.88 -19.69
N ASP A 311 2.97 11.55 -20.60
CA ASP A 311 2.11 10.92 -21.60
C ASP A 311 2.92 10.03 -22.56
N THR A 312 4.05 10.51 -23.06
CA THR A 312 4.94 9.73 -23.94
C THR A 312 5.48 8.49 -23.24
N CYS A 313 5.94 8.63 -21.99
CA CYS A 313 6.38 7.49 -21.17
C CYS A 313 5.24 6.49 -20.94
N ASN A 314 4.03 6.99 -20.68
CA ASN A 314 2.85 6.16 -20.45
C ASN A 314 2.47 5.35 -21.68
N GLU A 315 2.40 5.98 -22.85
CA GLU A 315 2.09 5.31 -24.12
C GLU A 315 3.06 4.15 -24.40
N ILE A 316 4.37 4.41 -24.30
CA ILE A 316 5.41 3.39 -24.53
C ILE A 316 5.31 2.26 -23.50
N THR A 317 5.03 2.58 -22.23
CA THR A 317 4.96 1.57 -21.17
C THR A 317 3.73 0.70 -21.31
N LEU A 318 2.58 1.27 -21.68
CA LEU A 318 1.32 0.53 -21.82
C LEU A 318 1.32 -0.45 -23.00
N ASP A 319 2.15 -0.25 -24.03
CA ASP A 319 2.36 -1.23 -25.11
C ASP A 319 2.79 -2.61 -24.58
N THR A 320 3.49 -2.63 -23.44
CA THR A 320 3.95 -3.87 -22.78
C THR A 320 3.08 -4.26 -21.60
N TRP A 321 2.69 -3.28 -20.77
CA TRP A 321 2.21 -3.55 -19.40
C TRP A 321 0.70 -3.48 -19.21
N ALA A 322 -0.07 -2.93 -20.16
CA ALA A 322 -1.51 -2.68 -19.97
C ALA A 322 -2.29 -3.91 -19.47
N GLU A 323 -2.00 -5.10 -20.03
CA GLU A 323 -2.69 -6.35 -19.66
C GLU A 323 -1.89 -7.22 -18.67
N GLN A 324 -0.69 -6.79 -18.25
CA GLN A 324 0.20 -7.59 -17.40
C GLN A 324 -0.06 -7.37 -15.92
N LEU A 325 -0.38 -6.14 -15.51
CA LEU A 325 -0.63 -5.77 -14.13
C LEU A 325 -1.96 -5.02 -14.03
N ALA A 326 -2.73 -5.33 -12.99
CA ALA A 326 -3.96 -4.60 -12.72
C ALA A 326 -3.67 -3.11 -12.47
N ALA A 327 -4.54 -2.24 -12.99
CA ALA A 327 -4.44 -0.79 -12.93
C ALA A 327 -3.23 -0.16 -13.65
N ALA A 328 -2.53 -0.89 -14.53
CA ALA A 328 -1.47 -0.31 -15.35
C ALA A 328 -1.99 0.87 -16.18
N ASP A 329 -3.07 0.66 -16.92
CA ASP A 329 -3.74 1.69 -17.72
C ASP A 329 -4.35 2.84 -16.90
N VAL A 330 -4.42 2.71 -15.57
CA VAL A 330 -4.91 3.74 -14.66
C VAL A 330 -3.75 4.55 -14.07
N PHE A 331 -2.71 3.88 -13.55
CA PHE A 331 -1.67 4.53 -12.75
C PHE A 331 -0.35 4.75 -13.48
N THR A 332 -0.08 4.08 -14.62
CA THR A 332 1.20 4.22 -15.33
C THR A 332 1.55 5.66 -15.67
N LYS A 333 0.59 6.52 -16.06
CA LYS A 333 0.87 7.95 -16.28
C LYS A 333 1.40 8.65 -15.03
N SER A 334 0.78 8.42 -13.87
CA SER A 334 1.24 9.00 -12.59
C SER A 334 2.61 8.46 -12.18
N HIS A 335 2.89 7.20 -12.48
CA HIS A 335 4.18 6.57 -12.25
C HIS A 335 5.28 7.15 -13.14
N CYS A 336 4.97 7.35 -14.43
CA CYS A 336 5.84 8.05 -15.36
C CYS A 336 6.13 9.48 -14.90
N ALA A 337 5.11 10.23 -14.47
CA ALA A 337 5.30 11.57 -13.93
C ALA A 337 6.25 11.58 -12.71
N LYS A 338 6.05 10.63 -11.78
CA LYS A 338 6.91 10.49 -10.59
C LYS A 338 8.35 10.12 -10.94
N MET A 339 8.54 9.24 -11.91
CA MET A 339 9.88 8.86 -12.37
C MET A 339 10.57 10.00 -13.15
N VAL A 340 9.82 10.74 -13.97
CA VAL A 340 10.30 11.94 -14.65
C VAL A 340 10.78 12.98 -13.63
N GLU A 341 10.01 13.23 -12.58
CA GLU A 341 10.43 14.07 -11.45
C GLU A 341 11.74 13.55 -10.84
N SER A 342 11.81 12.25 -10.54
CA SER A 342 13.00 11.67 -9.92
C SER A 342 14.27 11.71 -10.78
N LEU A 343 14.14 11.61 -12.11
CA LEU A 343 15.29 11.63 -13.03
C LEU A 343 15.80 13.06 -13.30
N ARG A 344 14.95 14.06 -13.08
CA ARG A 344 15.26 15.47 -13.26
C ARG A 344 15.84 16.03 -11.96
N ILE A 345 17.15 16.27 -11.94
CA ILE A 345 17.89 16.76 -10.76
C ILE A 345 17.92 18.31 -10.72
N ASP A 346 17.29 18.98 -11.69
CA ASP A 346 17.35 20.42 -11.95
C ASP A 346 16.12 21.22 -11.47
#